data_AF-A0A955MPS2-F1
#
_entry.id   AF-A0A955MPS2-F1
#
_cell.length_a   1.000
_cell.length_b   1.000
_cell.length_c   1.000
_cell.angle_alpha   90.00
_cell.angle_beta   90.00
_cell.angle_gamma   90.00
#
_symmetry.space_group_name_H-M   'P 1'
#
loop_
_entity.id
_entity.type
_entity.pdbx_description
1 polymer ?
#
loop_
_entity_poly.entity_id
_entity_poly.type
_entity_poly.pdbx_seq_one_letter_code
_entity_poly.pdbx_strand_id
1 'polypeptide(L)' 'KLIKTIPLEIDWDNLIEMQVSCYRNGINKVGIPDLMIAQQCMRSDLELFTLDKHFRLMSDVMDLALYG' A
#
# COMPACT_ATOMS: atom_id res chain seq x y z
N LYS A 1 22.95 -10.68 11.84
CA LYS A 1 22.52 -9.49 11.07
C LYS A 1 21.19 -9.04 11.66
N LEU A 2 21.09 -7.84 12.23
CA LEU A 2 19.81 -7.32 12.75
C LEU A 2 18.96 -6.87 11.55
N ILE A 3 17.75 -7.40 11.43
CA ILE A 3 16.78 -6.96 10.43
C ILE A 3 16.11 -5.71 11.00
N LYS A 4 16.11 -4.61 10.25
CA LYS A 4 15.39 -3.39 10.65
C LYS A 4 13.90 -3.72 10.67
N THR A 5 13.27 -3.62 11.82
CA THR A 5 11.83 -3.72 11.98
C THR A 5 11.26 -2.32 12.15
N ILE A 6 10.09 -2.10 11.56
CA ILE A 6 9.36 -0.84 11.68
C ILE A 6 8.03 -1.20 12.33
N PRO A 7 7.63 -0.52 13.42
CA PRO A 7 6.33 -0.75 14.03
C PRO A 7 5.21 -0.48 13.01
N LEU A 8 4.26 -1.42 12.93
CA LEU A 8 3.08 -1.25 12.10
C LEU A 8 2.12 -0.27 12.81
N GLU A 9 1.78 0.81 12.12
CA GLU A 9 0.76 1.77 12.57
C GLU A 9 -0.33 1.85 11.50
N ILE A 10 -1.56 1.54 11.90
CA ILE A 10 -2.69 1.48 10.97
C ILE A 10 -3.59 2.68 11.21
N ASP A 11 -3.74 3.50 10.17
CA ASP A 11 -4.76 4.53 10.10
C ASP A 11 -5.99 3.96 9.39
N TRP A 12 -6.99 3.58 10.18
CA TRP A 12 -8.19 2.91 9.67
C TRP A 12 -9.05 3.79 8.78
N ASP A 13 -9.11 5.10 9.08
CA ASP A 13 -9.89 6.05 8.29
C ASP A 13 -9.23 6.23 6.92
N ASN A 14 -7.91 6.42 6.89
CA ASN A 14 -7.16 6.47 5.64
C ASN A 14 -7.23 5.14 4.86
N LEU A 15 -7.27 3.99 5.54
CA LEU A 15 -7.38 2.69 4.87
C LEU A 15 -8.72 2.55 4.12
N ILE A 16 -9.80 3.07 4.71
CA ILE A 16 -11.11 3.14 4.04
C ILE A 16 -11.03 4.07 2.82
N GLU A 17 -10.40 5.23 2.94
CA GLU A 17 -10.21 6.17 1.82
C GLU A 17 -9.40 5.53 0.68
N MET A 18 -8.31 4.82 1.00
CA MET A 18 -7.52 4.08 0.03
C MET A 18 -8.37 3.00 -0.66
N GLN A 19 -9.17 2.24 0.09
CA GLN A 19 -10.06 1.22 -0.48
C GLN A 19 -11.10 1.84 -1.43
N VAL A 20 -11.71 2.96 -1.04
CA VAL A 20 -12.67 3.71 -1.87
C VAL A 20 -11.98 4.24 -3.12
N SER A 21 -10.75 4.73 -3.02
CA SER A 21 -9.94 5.17 -4.18
C SER A 21 -9.68 4.02 -5.15
N CYS A 22 -9.24 2.87 -4.66
CA CYS A 22 -9.07 1.65 -5.46
C CYS A 22 -10.37 1.25 -6.17
N TYR A 23 -11.48 1.21 -5.44
CA TYR A 23 -12.80 0.87 -5.99
C TYR A 23 -13.23 1.83 -7.12
N ARG A 24 -13.08 3.15 -6.90
CA ARG A 24 -13.43 4.19 -7.89
C ARG A 24 -12.58 4.11 -9.15
N ASN A 25 -11.34 3.64 -9.05
CA ASN A 25 -10.43 3.46 -10.19
C ASN A 25 -10.50 2.05 -10.81
N GLY A 26 -11.47 1.21 -10.42
CA GLY A 26 -11.65 -0.13 -10.96
C GLY A 26 -10.64 -1.17 -10.45
N ILE A 27 -9.82 -0.82 -9.46
CA ILE A 27 -8.89 -1.71 -8.76
C ILE A 27 -9.70 -2.49 -7.70
N ASN A 28 -10.42 -3.49 -8.17
CA ASN A 28 -11.37 -4.26 -7.37
C ASN A 28 -10.70 -5.41 -6.63
N LYS A 29 -11.32 -5.85 -5.52
CA LYS A 29 -10.90 -7.02 -4.72
C LYS A 29 -9.49 -6.90 -4.12
N VAL A 30 -9.04 -5.68 -3.84
CA VAL A 30 -7.80 -5.44 -3.09
C VAL A 30 -7.99 -5.93 -1.65
N GLY A 31 -7.04 -6.72 -1.15
CA GLY A 31 -7.08 -7.22 0.20
C GLY A 31 -6.80 -6.11 1.22
N ILE A 32 -7.41 -6.20 2.40
CA ILE A 32 -7.05 -5.32 3.52
C ILE A 32 -5.54 -5.40 3.83
N PRO A 33 -4.89 -6.59 3.83
CA PRO A 33 -3.44 -6.67 4.02
C PRO A 33 -2.63 -5.91 2.97
N ASP A 34 -3.08 -5.88 1.71
CA ASP A 34 -2.40 -5.13 0.64
C ASP A 34 -2.46 -3.63 0.93
N LEU A 35 -3.63 -3.13 1.35
CA LEU A 35 -3.79 -1.73 1.74
C LEU A 35 -2.93 -1.38 2.97
N MET A 36 -2.83 -2.28 3.96
CA MET A 36 -1.98 -2.08 5.14
C MET A 36 -0.49 -1.98 4.76
N ILE A 37 -0.03 -2.84 3.84
CA ILE A 37 1.35 -2.80 3.35
C ILE A 37 1.61 -1.50 2.59
N ALA A 38 0.71 -1.12 1.68
CA ALA A 38 0.83 0.12 0.93
C ALA A 38 0.85 1.34 1.86
N GLN A 39 -0.07 1.42 2.83
CA GLN A 39 -0.14 2.50 3.81
C GLN A 39 1.15 2.59 4.63
N GLN A 40 1.69 1.46 5.10
CA GLN A 40 2.92 1.44 5.87
C GLN A 40 4.12 1.94 5.04
N CYS A 41 4.24 1.52 3.78
CA CYS A 41 5.29 1.97 2.87
C CYS A 41 5.21 3.47 2.62
N MET A 42 4.02 3.99 2.30
CA MET A 42 3.78 5.42 2.07
C MET A 42 4.10 6.27 3.31
N ARG A 43 3.64 5.85 4.49
CA ARG A 43 3.90 6.59 5.75
C ARG A 43 5.36 6.55 6.19
N SER A 44 6.08 5.49 5.84
CA SER A 44 7.48 5.28 6.26
C SER A 44 8.50 5.76 5.22
N ASP A 45 8.05 6.34 4.10
CA ASP A 45 8.90 6.73 2.96
C ASP A 45 9.77 5.56 2.47
N LEU A 46 9.12 4.41 2.22
CA LEU A 46 9.76 3.17 1.77
C LEU A 46 9.26 2.76 0.40
N GLU A 47 10.19 2.32 -0.44
CA GLU A 47 9.87 1.64 -1.69
C GLU A 47 9.41 0.19 -1.42
N LEU A 48 8.37 -0.24 -2.13
CA LEU A 48 7.84 -1.59 -2.06
C LEU A 48 8.39 -2.45 -3.21
N PHE A 49 9.12 -3.51 -2.88
CA PHE A 49 9.39 -4.58 -3.83
C PHE A 49 8.20 -5.53 -3.93
N THR A 50 7.68 -5.76 -5.13
CA THR A 50 6.50 -6.59 -5.32
C THR A 50 6.42 -7.24 -6.70
N LEU A 51 5.82 -8.44 -6.73
CA LEU A 51 5.42 -9.11 -7.97
C LEU A 51 3.89 -9.09 -8.15
N ASP A 52 3.15 -8.59 -7.17
CA ASP A 52 1.69 -8.55 -7.22
C ASP A 52 1.23 -7.34 -8.04
N LYS A 53 0.26 -7.58 -8.93
CA LYS A 53 -0.32 -6.57 -9.80
C LYS A 53 -1.13 -5.52 -9.06
N HIS A 54 -1.70 -5.83 -7.88
CA HIS A 54 -2.47 -4.87 -7.11
C HIS A 54 -1.62 -3.68 -6.70
N PHE A 55 -0.39 -3.89 -6.25
CA PHE A 55 0.51 -2.78 -5.89
C PHE A 55 0.94 -1.95 -7.09
N ARG A 56 1.14 -2.57 -8.26
CA ARG A 56 1.39 -1.85 -9.52
C ARG A 56 0.21 -0.96 -9.91
N LEU A 57 -1.01 -1.48 -9.80
CA LEU A 57 -2.20 -0.68 -10.08
C LEU A 57 -2.41 0.41 -9.02
N MET A 58 -2.08 0.13 -7.76
CA MET A 58 -2.14 1.10 -6.69
C MET A 58 -1.15 2.25 -6.94
N SER A 59 0.11 1.99 -7.33
CA SER A 59 1.08 3.07 -7.62
C SER A 59 0.64 4.03 -8.74
N ASP A 60 -0.31 3.64 -9.59
CA ASP A 60 -0.87 4.53 -10.62
C ASP A 60 -1.89 5.55 -10.05
N VAL A 61 -2.45 5.30 -8.86
CA VAL A 61 -3.55 6.10 -8.26
C VAL A 61 -3.25 6.67 -6.88
N MET A 62 -2.15 6.24 -6.25
CA MET A 62 -1.67 6.73 -4.96
C MET A 62 -0.15 6.84 -4.98
N ASP A 63 0.41 7.60 -4.04
CA ASP A 63 1.84 7.88 -3.93
C ASP A 63 2.65 6.69 -3.34
N LEU A 64 2.42 5.50 -3.90
CA LEU A 64 3.11 4.27 -3.52
C LEU A 64 4.34 4.09 -4.39
N ALA A 65 5.52 4.31 -3.80
CA ALA A 65 6.79 4.05 -4.47
C ALA A 65 7.06 2.54 -4.61
N LEU A 66 7.40 2.09 -5.82
CA LEU A 66 7.77 0.71 -6.10
C LEU A 66 9.25 0.59 -6.42
N TYR A 67 9.91 -0.43 -5.87
CA TYR A 67 11.29 -0.75 -6.19
C TYR A 67 11.36 -1.53 -7.51
N GLY A 68 12.25 -1.11 -8.42
CA GLY A 68 12.47 -1.68 -9.76
C GLY A 68 13.73 -2.52 -9.89
#